data_AF-A0A1X9SPQ8-F1
#
_entry.id   AF-A0A1X9SPQ8-F1
#
_cell.length_a   1.000
_cell.length_b   1.000
_cell.length_c   1.000
_cell.angle_alpha   90.00
_cell.angle_beta   90.00
_cell.angle_gamma   90.00
#
_symmetry.space_group_name_H-M   'P 1'
#
loop_
_entity.id
_entity.type
_entity.pdbx_description
1 polymer ?
#
loop_
_entity_poly.entity_id
_entity_poly.type
_entity_poly.pdbx_seq_one_letter_code
_entity_poly.pdbx_strand_id
1 'polypeptide(L)'
;MDLEMFCHQCEMSANDGCGSKGQSIGTCGKDATLARLQDMMIFALKGLSAYRHHANELGANTKNVDDVMAQTLYFTLTNMNFNFDQHIEQLLKVGKAGVEVMDILSNAHTSKFGIPTPVKITQNRAEGKAILVSGHNLHALKELLEQTKDKGINIYTHSEMLPAHGYPELKKYPHLKGNLGKAWFDQTELFNKFNGAILMTTNCIVPLRKSAKYSDRLFGYDIASTKGIAHIIGDDFTPLINKALELDDVSGFDSDEVISTGHHYKAVLPMAGEILEAIKSGKIRRFFVIAGCDAPGKGREYYRELALSVPKDCVILTSSCGKFRFNDIDFGLIEGTNIPRYLDLGQCNDSNGGVKIAMALSEATGIAINDLPLSIVLMWMEQKAIIILVALLYLGVKNIHIGPSLPKFLNSEILNFLVEKYNLSLISEDPKADLEKFLNS
;
A
#
# COMPACT_ATOMS: atom_id res chain seq x y z
N MET A 1 -23.06 12.67 -16.87
CA MET A 1 -22.09 12.92 -17.95
C MET A 1 -20.73 12.85 -17.31
N ASP A 2 -19.85 11.94 -17.73
CA ASP A 2 -18.49 11.89 -17.18
C ASP A 2 -17.75 13.16 -17.63
N LEU A 3 -17.18 13.92 -16.70
CA LEU A 3 -16.48 15.17 -17.00
C LEU A 3 -15.15 14.86 -17.69
N GLU A 4 -14.89 15.48 -18.84
CA GLU A 4 -13.60 15.31 -19.52
C GLU A 4 -12.45 15.92 -18.73
N MET A 5 -12.68 17.01 -18.00
CA MET A 5 -11.72 17.62 -17.07
C MET A 5 -12.44 18.38 -15.96
N PHE A 6 -11.70 18.77 -14.93
CA PHE A 6 -12.16 19.77 -13.97
C PHE A 6 -10.96 20.58 -13.44
N CYS A 7 -10.94 21.89 -13.68
CA CYS A 7 -9.86 22.77 -13.21
C CYS A 7 -10.39 24.14 -12.80
N HIS A 8 -10.12 24.54 -11.55
CA HIS A 8 -10.59 25.81 -10.97
C HIS A 8 -9.49 26.60 -10.23
N GLN A 9 -8.22 26.36 -10.58
CA GLN A 9 -7.08 26.92 -9.82
C GLN A 9 -6.77 28.39 -10.13
N CYS A 10 -7.41 29.01 -11.11
CA CYS A 10 -7.08 30.37 -11.57
C CYS A 10 -8.33 31.24 -11.67
N GLU A 11 -8.15 32.55 -11.54
CA GLU A 11 -9.24 33.54 -11.56
C GLU A 11 -10.02 33.54 -12.89
N MET A 12 -9.34 33.30 -14.02
CA MET A 12 -9.97 33.19 -15.35
C MET A 12 -10.77 31.88 -15.57
N SER A 13 -10.90 31.02 -14.56
CA SER A 13 -11.65 29.77 -14.71
C SER A 13 -13.10 30.07 -15.10
N ALA A 14 -13.70 29.22 -15.94
CA ALA A 14 -15.13 29.33 -16.23
C ALA A 14 -15.94 29.31 -14.92
N ASN A 15 -17.12 29.96 -14.91
CA ASN A 15 -18.04 29.86 -13.77
C ASN A 15 -18.24 28.38 -13.38
N ASP A 16 -18.08 28.08 -12.09
CA ASP A 16 -18.12 26.74 -11.50
C ASP A 16 -16.93 25.81 -11.84
N GLY A 17 -15.88 26.34 -12.49
CA GLY A 17 -14.66 25.64 -12.88
C GLY A 17 -14.65 25.22 -14.36
N CYS A 18 -13.48 25.23 -15.00
CA CYS A 18 -13.31 24.71 -16.35
C CYS A 18 -13.64 23.21 -16.39
N GLY A 19 -14.47 22.78 -17.35
CA GLY A 19 -14.93 21.40 -17.49
C GLY A 19 -16.27 21.11 -16.80
N SER A 20 -16.73 21.96 -15.87
CA SER A 20 -18.00 21.78 -15.12
C SER A 20 -19.25 21.68 -16.00
N LYS A 21 -19.21 22.22 -17.22
CA LYS A 21 -20.31 22.19 -18.20
C LYS A 21 -20.00 21.30 -19.41
N GLY A 22 -19.07 20.35 -19.24
CA GLY A 22 -18.67 19.40 -20.30
C GLY A 22 -17.66 19.96 -21.30
N GLN A 23 -16.99 21.07 -20.98
CA GLN A 23 -15.92 21.60 -21.84
C GLN A 23 -14.67 20.72 -21.76
N SER A 24 -14.02 20.49 -22.89
CA SER A 24 -12.78 19.72 -22.99
C SER A 24 -11.50 20.58 -22.92
N ILE A 25 -11.66 21.91 -22.85
CA ILE A 25 -10.56 22.88 -22.83
C ILE A 25 -10.91 23.97 -21.80
N GLY A 26 -9.95 24.33 -20.95
CA GLY A 26 -10.09 25.45 -20.01
C GLY A 26 -9.89 26.81 -20.67
N THR A 27 -10.32 27.89 -20.01
CA THR A 27 -10.19 29.27 -20.52
C THR A 27 -8.75 29.64 -20.92
N CYS A 28 -7.75 29.07 -20.23
CA CYS A 28 -6.33 29.29 -20.52
C CYS A 28 -5.78 28.45 -21.68
N GLY A 29 -6.61 27.63 -22.34
CA GLY A 29 -6.18 26.75 -23.44
C GLY A 29 -5.67 25.37 -23.02
N LYS A 30 -5.62 25.05 -21.71
CA LYS A 30 -5.25 23.71 -21.24
C LYS A 30 -6.37 22.71 -21.58
N ASP A 31 -6.06 21.73 -22.41
CA ASP A 31 -7.00 20.66 -22.76
C ASP A 31 -7.18 19.65 -21.61
N ALA A 32 -8.16 18.75 -21.80
CA ALA A 32 -8.54 17.75 -20.84
C ALA A 32 -7.44 16.71 -20.56
N THR A 33 -6.64 16.34 -21.57
CA THR A 33 -5.54 15.38 -21.44
C THR A 33 -4.45 15.94 -20.52
N LEU A 34 -4.00 17.16 -20.78
CA LEU A 34 -3.00 17.82 -19.96
C LEU A 34 -3.51 18.11 -18.56
N ALA A 35 -4.76 18.53 -18.41
CA ALA A 35 -5.38 18.72 -17.09
C ALA A 35 -5.36 17.41 -16.28
N ARG A 36 -5.73 16.29 -16.89
CA ARG A 36 -5.75 14.97 -16.24
C ARG A 36 -4.35 14.42 -15.94
N LEU A 37 -3.35 14.68 -16.79
CA LEU A 37 -1.95 14.36 -16.49
C LEU A 37 -1.46 15.15 -15.27
N GLN A 38 -1.83 16.43 -15.16
CA GLN A 38 -1.53 17.23 -13.97
C GLN A 38 -2.25 16.68 -12.73
N ASP A 39 -3.51 16.25 -12.83
CA ASP A 39 -4.21 15.57 -11.71
C ASP A 39 -3.47 14.30 -11.28
N MET A 40 -3.04 13.47 -12.24
CA MET A 40 -2.26 12.27 -11.97
C MET A 40 -0.94 12.59 -11.24
N MET A 41 -0.23 13.65 -11.65
CA MET A 41 0.96 14.14 -10.95
C MET A 41 0.62 14.54 -9.51
N ILE A 42 -0.42 15.34 -9.29
CA ILE A 42 -0.83 15.76 -7.95
C ILE A 42 -1.21 14.56 -7.07
N PHE A 43 -1.89 13.55 -7.61
CA PHE A 43 -2.15 12.32 -6.87
C PHE A 43 -0.88 11.52 -6.56
N ALA A 44 0.05 11.41 -7.51
CA ALA A 44 1.34 10.76 -7.27
C ALA A 44 2.16 11.52 -6.20
N LEU A 45 2.15 12.87 -6.20
CA LEU A 45 2.82 13.68 -5.17
C LEU A 45 2.23 13.46 -3.77
N LYS A 46 0.92 13.20 -3.65
CA LYS A 46 0.30 12.85 -2.36
C LYS A 46 0.82 11.51 -1.83
N GLY A 47 0.96 10.51 -2.70
CA GLY A 47 1.58 9.23 -2.35
C GLY A 47 3.07 9.38 -1.98
N LEU A 48 3.80 10.15 -2.77
CA LEU A 48 5.21 10.49 -2.54
C LEU A 48 5.42 11.18 -1.18
N SER A 49 4.54 12.15 -0.86
CA SER A 49 4.54 12.85 0.43
C SER A 49 4.37 11.90 1.61
N ALA A 50 3.49 10.89 1.50
CA ALA A 50 3.27 9.93 2.58
C ALA A 50 4.54 9.11 2.90
N TYR A 51 5.24 8.60 1.88
CA TYR A 51 6.49 7.86 2.09
C TYR A 51 7.63 8.77 2.54
N ARG A 52 7.73 9.97 1.95
CA ARG A 52 8.72 10.98 2.33
C ARG A 52 8.57 11.39 3.79
N HIS A 53 7.33 11.59 4.25
CA HIS A 53 7.03 11.97 5.63
C HIS A 53 7.58 10.92 6.60
N HIS A 54 7.26 9.64 6.41
CA HIS A 54 7.77 8.56 7.25
C HIS A 54 9.29 8.39 7.19
N ALA A 55 9.89 8.55 6.01
CA ALA A 55 11.35 8.51 5.89
C ALA A 55 12.01 9.62 6.72
N ASN A 56 11.44 10.83 6.69
CA ASN A 56 11.93 11.98 7.44
C ASN A 56 11.72 11.85 8.96
N GLU A 57 10.62 11.25 9.43
CA GLU A 57 10.42 10.92 10.86
C GLU A 57 11.57 10.04 11.40
N LEU A 58 12.13 9.17 10.54
CA LEU A 58 13.28 8.32 10.86
C LEU A 58 14.63 9.01 10.62
N GLY A 59 14.64 10.30 10.31
CA GLY A 59 15.85 11.10 10.06
C GLY A 59 16.52 10.82 8.70
N ALA A 60 15.83 10.16 7.76
CA ALA A 60 16.40 9.89 6.45
C ALA A 60 16.43 11.15 5.56
N ASN A 61 17.45 11.26 4.70
CA ASN A 61 17.57 12.38 3.78
C ASN A 61 16.66 12.19 2.56
N THR A 62 15.70 13.10 2.39
CA THR A 62 14.73 13.09 1.28
C THR A 62 14.86 14.31 0.36
N LYS A 63 15.98 15.04 0.39
CA LYS A 63 16.11 16.34 -0.29
C LYS A 63 15.78 16.26 -1.80
N ASN A 64 16.28 15.25 -2.50
CA ASN A 64 16.00 15.09 -3.93
C ASN A 64 14.51 14.87 -4.20
N VAL A 65 13.84 14.10 -3.34
CA VAL A 65 12.40 13.89 -3.40
C VAL A 65 11.66 15.21 -3.20
N ASP A 66 12.09 16.01 -2.23
CA ASP A 66 11.53 17.34 -1.94
C ASP A 66 11.68 18.30 -3.14
N ASP A 67 12.85 18.29 -3.79
CA ASP A 67 13.12 19.09 -4.98
C ASP A 67 12.19 18.69 -6.14
N VAL A 68 11.97 17.39 -6.37
CA VAL A 68 11.03 16.88 -7.41
C VAL A 68 9.60 17.25 -7.08
N MET A 69 9.18 17.16 -5.81
CA MET A 69 7.85 17.58 -5.38
C MET A 69 7.61 19.07 -5.66
N ALA A 70 8.56 19.94 -5.28
CA ALA A 70 8.47 21.38 -5.52
C ALA A 70 8.45 21.72 -7.01
N GLN A 71 9.33 21.09 -7.82
CA GLN A 71 9.37 21.29 -9.26
C GLN A 71 8.08 20.85 -9.95
N THR A 72 7.49 19.73 -9.52
CA THR A 72 6.23 19.22 -10.09
C THR A 72 5.07 20.15 -9.75
N LEU A 73 4.98 20.66 -8.52
CA LEU A 73 3.97 21.66 -8.17
C LEU A 73 4.10 22.92 -9.04
N TYR A 74 5.32 23.42 -9.22
CA TYR A 74 5.60 24.55 -10.10
C TYR A 74 5.19 24.26 -11.56
N PHE A 75 5.49 23.05 -12.06
CA PHE A 75 5.12 22.61 -13.40
C PHE A 75 3.59 22.64 -13.64
N THR A 76 2.79 22.36 -12.61
CA THR A 76 1.32 22.33 -12.70
C THR A 76 0.63 23.71 -12.58
N LEU A 77 1.40 24.80 -12.44
CA LEU A 77 0.82 26.14 -12.36
C LEU A 77 0.09 26.56 -13.64
N THR A 78 -0.79 27.55 -13.49
CA THR A 78 -1.48 28.18 -14.63
C THR A 78 -0.46 28.81 -15.58
N ASN A 79 -0.63 28.56 -16.88
CA ASN A 79 0.22 29.08 -17.96
C ASN A 79 1.69 28.64 -17.91
N MET A 80 1.98 27.47 -17.31
CA MET A 80 3.34 26.95 -17.23
C MET A 80 3.73 26.05 -18.40
N ASN A 81 3.01 24.96 -18.59
CA ASN A 81 3.34 23.96 -19.58
C ASN A 81 2.08 23.44 -20.29
N PHE A 82 2.16 23.33 -21.62
CA PHE A 82 1.09 22.83 -22.48
C PHE A 82 1.60 21.76 -23.47
N ASN A 83 2.76 21.15 -23.19
CA ASN A 83 3.38 20.15 -24.06
C ASN A 83 3.21 18.74 -23.48
N PHE A 84 2.56 17.84 -24.22
CA PHE A 84 2.27 16.47 -23.77
C PHE A 84 3.53 15.68 -23.39
N ASP A 85 4.55 15.67 -24.24
CA ASP A 85 5.78 14.89 -23.99
C ASP A 85 6.49 15.36 -22.72
N GLN A 86 6.51 16.67 -22.47
CA GLN A 86 7.08 17.24 -21.24
C GLN A 86 6.24 16.88 -20.00
N HIS A 87 4.91 16.72 -20.13
CA HIS A 87 4.09 16.19 -19.04
C HIS A 87 4.43 14.72 -18.76
N ILE A 88 4.63 13.91 -19.80
CA ILE A 88 5.08 12.52 -19.62
C ILE A 88 6.46 12.48 -18.95
N GLU A 89 7.41 13.29 -19.40
CA GLU A 89 8.74 13.37 -18.78
C GLU A 89 8.65 13.77 -17.30
N GLN A 90 7.84 14.78 -16.96
CA GLN A 90 7.64 15.20 -15.58
C GLN A 90 6.97 14.12 -14.73
N LEU A 91 5.99 13.40 -15.28
CA LEU A 91 5.35 12.28 -14.60
C LEU A 91 6.36 11.16 -14.30
N LEU A 92 7.25 10.84 -15.25
CA LEU A 92 8.29 9.84 -15.04
C LEU A 92 9.37 10.31 -14.05
N LYS A 93 9.66 11.62 -13.96
CA LYS A 93 10.50 12.18 -12.87
C LYS A 93 9.86 11.97 -11.50
N VAL A 94 8.54 12.13 -11.39
CA VAL A 94 7.81 11.79 -10.15
C VAL A 94 7.91 10.30 -9.86
N GLY A 95 7.79 9.43 -10.87
CA GLY A 95 7.99 7.98 -10.74
C GLY A 95 9.38 7.61 -10.23
N LYS A 96 10.43 8.25 -10.75
CA LYS A 96 11.81 8.10 -10.26
C LYS A 96 11.94 8.46 -8.78
N ALA A 97 11.37 9.59 -8.36
CA ALA A 97 11.35 9.98 -6.96
C ALA A 97 10.55 8.98 -6.10
N GLY A 98 9.49 8.36 -6.66
CA GLY A 98 8.76 7.26 -6.04
C GLY A 98 9.64 6.03 -5.76
N VAL A 99 10.48 5.62 -6.73
CA VAL A 99 11.46 4.54 -6.52
C VAL A 99 12.45 4.92 -5.42
N GLU A 100 13.01 6.14 -5.50
CA GLU A 100 13.99 6.65 -4.54
C GLU A 100 13.44 6.69 -3.11
N VAL A 101 12.23 7.24 -2.90
CA VAL A 101 11.67 7.36 -1.55
C VAL A 101 11.33 6.00 -0.92
N MET A 102 10.86 5.03 -1.73
CA MET A 102 10.54 3.69 -1.22
C MET A 102 11.83 2.94 -0.82
N ASP A 103 12.90 3.12 -1.58
CA ASP A 103 14.22 2.59 -1.21
C ASP A 103 14.78 3.25 0.06
N ILE A 104 14.66 4.59 0.18
CA ILE A 104 15.06 5.33 1.38
C ILE A 104 14.26 4.82 2.59
N LEU A 105 12.94 4.74 2.48
CA LEU A 105 12.05 4.32 3.58
C LEU A 105 12.30 2.86 3.97
N SER A 106 12.43 1.94 3.01
CA SER A 106 12.78 0.54 3.29
C SER A 106 14.12 0.44 4.03
N ASN A 107 15.12 1.22 3.62
CA ASN A 107 16.41 1.25 4.32
C ASN A 107 16.32 1.86 5.71
N ALA A 108 15.54 2.93 5.90
CA ALA A 108 15.31 3.53 7.20
C ALA A 108 14.61 2.55 8.16
N HIS A 109 13.52 1.90 7.71
CA HIS A 109 12.83 0.85 8.46
C HIS A 109 13.77 -0.29 8.84
N THR A 110 14.46 -0.88 7.86
CA THR A 110 15.31 -2.06 8.12
C THR A 110 16.54 -1.73 8.97
N SER A 111 17.07 -0.51 8.89
CA SER A 111 18.18 -0.07 9.75
C SER A 111 17.73 0.19 11.18
N LYS A 112 16.53 0.79 11.37
CA LYS A 112 16.00 1.14 12.69
C LYS A 112 15.39 -0.06 13.41
N PHE A 113 14.68 -0.92 12.68
CA PHE A 113 13.83 -1.96 13.26
C PHE A 113 14.30 -3.40 12.96
N GLY A 114 15.37 -3.54 12.17
CA GLY A 114 15.88 -4.82 11.68
C GLY A 114 15.20 -5.27 10.38
N ILE A 115 15.79 -6.25 9.71
CA ILE A 115 15.19 -6.84 8.50
C ILE A 115 14.01 -7.72 8.94
N PRO A 116 12.80 -7.53 8.38
CA PRO A 116 11.66 -8.38 8.69
C PRO A 116 11.95 -9.85 8.43
N THR A 117 11.53 -10.71 9.36
CA THR A 117 11.62 -12.17 9.21
C THR A 117 10.22 -12.78 9.13
N PRO A 118 10.00 -13.82 8.30
CA PRO A 118 8.72 -14.51 8.23
C PRO A 118 8.21 -14.94 9.60
N VAL A 119 6.95 -14.63 9.89
CA VAL A 119 6.30 -14.93 11.17
C VAL A 119 4.82 -15.24 10.96
N LYS A 120 4.31 -16.22 11.70
CA LYS A 120 2.87 -16.44 11.89
C LYS A 120 2.43 -15.78 13.18
N ILE A 121 1.36 -14.99 13.12
CA ILE A 121 0.78 -14.30 14.28
C ILE A 121 -0.70 -14.63 14.41
N THR A 122 -1.24 -14.52 15.62
CA THR A 122 -2.68 -14.74 15.86
C THR A 122 -3.50 -13.63 15.22
N GLN A 123 -4.60 -14.03 14.61
CA GLN A 123 -5.57 -13.15 13.97
C GLN A 123 -6.88 -13.20 14.76
N ASN A 124 -7.46 -12.04 15.10
CA ASN A 124 -8.72 -11.94 15.85
C ASN A 124 -8.71 -12.61 17.24
N ARG A 125 -7.55 -12.65 17.90
CA ARG A 125 -7.41 -13.05 19.31
C ARG A 125 -6.94 -11.86 20.14
N ALA A 126 -7.68 -11.47 21.17
CA ALA A 126 -7.33 -10.35 22.03
C ALA A 126 -7.86 -10.51 23.47
N GLU A 127 -7.08 -10.00 24.43
CA GLU A 127 -7.34 -10.14 25.86
C GLU A 127 -6.79 -8.96 26.68
N GLY A 128 -7.37 -8.74 27.86
CA GLY A 128 -6.85 -7.83 28.89
C GLY A 128 -6.93 -6.35 28.50
N LYS A 129 -6.25 -5.50 29.27
CA LYS A 129 -6.08 -4.08 28.91
C LYS A 129 -5.34 -4.01 27.58
N ALA A 130 -5.88 -3.27 26.61
CA ALA A 130 -5.32 -3.31 25.27
C ALA A 130 -5.42 -2.01 24.48
N ILE A 131 -4.47 -1.84 23.56
CA ILE A 131 -4.45 -0.79 22.54
C ILE A 131 -4.41 -1.44 21.15
N LEU A 132 -5.28 -1.00 20.25
CA LEU A 132 -5.27 -1.38 18.83
C LEU A 132 -4.63 -0.28 17.98
N VAL A 133 -3.57 -0.59 17.26
CA VAL A 133 -2.81 0.36 16.43
C VAL A 133 -3.07 0.10 14.95
N SER A 134 -3.45 1.16 14.24
CA SER A 134 -3.78 1.13 12.81
C SER A 134 -3.03 2.25 12.07
N GLY A 135 -2.94 2.13 10.75
CA GLY A 135 -2.14 3.02 9.90
C GLY A 135 -0.82 2.36 9.48
N HIS A 136 0.26 3.14 9.36
CA HIS A 136 1.54 2.66 8.83
C HIS A 136 2.77 3.02 9.69
N ASN A 137 2.63 3.92 10.68
CA ASN A 137 3.78 4.54 11.32
C ASN A 137 4.46 3.59 12.33
N LEU A 138 5.58 2.97 11.91
CA LEU A 138 6.35 2.06 12.76
C LEU A 138 7.14 2.77 13.85
N HIS A 139 7.47 4.06 13.67
CA HIS A 139 8.09 4.88 14.73
C HIS A 139 7.10 5.10 15.88
N ALA A 140 5.88 5.56 15.59
CA ALA A 140 4.83 5.73 16.59
C ALA A 140 4.53 4.43 17.35
N LEU A 141 4.50 3.29 16.65
CA LEU A 141 4.35 1.98 17.30
C LEU A 141 5.53 1.66 18.23
N LYS A 142 6.78 1.94 17.81
CA LYS A 142 7.96 1.71 18.65
C LYS A 142 7.93 2.53 19.93
N GLU A 143 7.62 3.81 19.82
CA GLU A 143 7.51 4.72 20.96
C GLU A 143 6.38 4.29 21.91
N LEU A 144 5.22 3.90 21.36
CA LEU A 144 4.13 3.34 22.17
C LEU A 144 4.54 2.04 22.88
N LEU A 145 5.22 1.12 22.20
CA LEU A 145 5.68 -0.14 22.79
C LEU A 145 6.64 0.10 23.96
N GLU A 146 7.55 1.06 23.83
CA GLU A 146 8.47 1.44 24.91
C GLU A 146 7.70 2.05 26.10
N GLN A 147 6.78 2.97 25.85
CA GLN A 147 6.02 3.64 26.92
C GLN A 147 4.99 2.73 27.59
N THR A 148 4.55 1.65 26.94
CA THR A 148 3.61 0.65 27.49
C THR A 148 4.30 -0.54 28.14
N LYS A 149 5.63 -0.62 28.05
CA LYS A 149 6.41 -1.69 28.65
C LYS A 149 6.11 -1.81 30.15
N ASP A 150 5.86 -3.03 30.59
CA ASP A 150 5.58 -3.39 31.99
C ASP A 150 4.31 -2.73 32.60
N LYS A 151 3.42 -2.13 31.79
CA LYS A 151 2.15 -1.53 32.25
C LYS A 151 0.96 -2.49 32.23
N GLY A 152 1.15 -3.74 31.82
CA GLY A 152 0.07 -4.72 31.69
C GLY A 152 -0.93 -4.42 30.57
N ILE A 153 -0.51 -3.68 29.54
CA ILE A 153 -1.32 -3.34 28.36
C ILE A 153 -0.82 -4.15 27.16
N ASN A 154 -1.69 -4.92 26.51
CA ASN A 154 -1.42 -5.62 25.27
C ASN A 154 -1.58 -4.68 24.06
N ILE A 155 -0.68 -4.80 23.09
CA ILE A 155 -0.70 -4.04 21.83
C ILE A 155 -1.09 -5.00 20.70
N TYR A 156 -2.08 -4.59 19.92
CA TYR A 156 -2.54 -5.30 18.73
C TYR A 156 -2.41 -4.41 17.50
N THR A 157 -2.19 -5.01 16.34
CA THR A 157 -2.14 -4.30 15.05
C THR A 157 -3.46 -4.46 14.29
N HIS A 158 -3.72 -3.54 13.38
CA HIS A 158 -4.84 -3.62 12.44
C HIS A 158 -4.39 -3.16 11.04
N SER A 159 -4.90 -3.81 10.00
CA SER A 159 -4.68 -3.45 8.60
C SER A 159 -3.17 -3.33 8.25
N GLU A 160 -2.71 -2.16 7.81
CA GLU A 160 -1.33 -1.91 7.36
C GLU A 160 -0.28 -1.92 8.50
N MET A 161 -0.68 -2.09 9.76
CA MET A 161 0.27 -2.33 10.86
C MET A 161 0.67 -3.81 11.00
N LEU A 162 0.00 -4.75 10.31
CA LEU A 162 0.33 -6.18 10.35
C LEU A 162 1.84 -6.46 10.14
N PRO A 163 2.54 -5.86 9.16
CA PRO A 163 3.95 -6.14 8.92
C PRO A 163 4.89 -5.80 10.08
N ALA A 164 4.46 -5.00 11.06
CA ALA A 164 5.24 -4.66 12.25
C ALA A 164 5.75 -5.91 12.99
N HIS A 165 4.97 -6.99 12.97
CA HIS A 165 5.32 -8.26 13.62
C HIS A 165 6.55 -8.94 13.01
N GLY A 166 6.89 -8.64 11.76
CA GLY A 166 8.08 -9.18 11.10
C GLY A 166 9.38 -8.55 11.60
N TYR A 167 9.34 -7.31 12.11
CA TYR A 167 10.52 -6.54 12.48
C TYR A 167 11.08 -6.98 13.86
N PRO A 168 12.35 -7.43 13.94
CA PRO A 168 12.92 -7.94 15.20
C PRO A 168 12.86 -6.95 16.38
N GLU A 169 13.12 -5.66 16.14
CA GLU A 169 13.14 -4.64 17.20
C GLU A 169 11.76 -4.25 17.74
N LEU A 170 10.69 -4.60 17.01
CA LEU A 170 9.30 -4.45 17.44
C LEU A 170 8.80 -5.76 18.06
N LYS A 171 9.11 -6.90 17.45
CA LYS A 171 8.71 -8.24 17.92
C LYS A 171 9.30 -8.61 19.29
N LYS A 172 10.42 -8.01 19.70
CA LYS A 172 11.03 -8.27 21.00
C LYS A 172 10.15 -7.87 22.21
N TYR A 173 9.11 -7.06 22.00
CA TYR A 173 8.17 -6.68 23.05
C TYR A 173 7.08 -7.77 23.18
N PRO A 174 7.03 -8.53 24.29
CA PRO A 174 6.12 -9.67 24.44
C PRO A 174 4.64 -9.27 24.58
N HIS A 175 4.38 -7.98 24.79
CA HIS A 175 3.03 -7.40 24.80
C HIS A 175 2.58 -6.92 23.41
N LEU A 176 3.41 -6.97 22.36
CA LEU A 176 2.95 -6.93 20.97
C LEU A 176 2.41 -8.32 20.60
N LYS A 177 1.08 -8.49 20.60
CA LYS A 177 0.45 -9.82 20.60
C LYS A 177 0.10 -10.35 19.21
N GLY A 178 -0.79 -9.66 18.51
CA GLY A 178 -1.38 -10.16 17.26
C GLY A 178 -2.05 -9.08 16.44
N ASN A 179 -2.82 -9.49 15.44
CA ASN A 179 -3.55 -8.61 14.53
C ASN A 179 -5.05 -8.83 14.68
N LEU A 180 -5.84 -7.74 14.59
CA LEU A 180 -7.30 -7.80 14.63
C LEU A 180 -7.88 -7.19 13.35
N GLY A 181 -8.97 -7.79 12.87
CA GLY A 181 -9.70 -7.31 11.68
C GLY A 181 -8.96 -7.48 10.37
N LYS A 182 -9.47 -6.82 9.34
CA LYS A 182 -9.07 -6.98 7.94
C LYS A 182 -8.40 -5.69 7.42
N ALA A 183 -8.67 -5.35 6.17
CA ALA A 183 -8.33 -4.06 5.61
C ALA A 183 -9.18 -2.94 6.23
N TRP A 184 -8.73 -1.70 6.07
CA TRP A 184 -9.21 -0.51 6.78
C TRP A 184 -10.73 -0.27 6.88
N PHE A 185 -11.56 -0.80 5.99
CA PHE A 185 -12.98 -0.44 5.92
C PHE A 185 -13.88 -1.26 6.85
N ASP A 186 -13.37 -2.31 7.50
CA ASP A 186 -14.09 -3.02 8.58
C ASP A 186 -14.00 -2.27 9.93
N GLN A 187 -13.18 -1.22 10.00
CA GLN A 187 -12.79 -0.57 11.25
C GLN A 187 -13.97 -0.10 12.10
N THR A 188 -15.09 0.38 11.54
CA THR A 188 -16.23 0.81 12.39
C THR A 188 -16.85 -0.36 13.13
N GLU A 189 -16.94 -1.52 12.49
CA GLU A 189 -17.46 -2.74 13.13
C GLU A 189 -16.46 -3.26 14.15
N LEU A 190 -15.19 -3.40 13.74
CA LEU A 190 -14.11 -3.87 14.62
C LEU A 190 -13.95 -2.97 15.84
N PHE A 191 -13.83 -1.66 15.65
CA PHE A 191 -13.60 -0.70 16.73
C PHE A 191 -14.79 -0.61 17.68
N ASN A 192 -16.01 -0.86 17.21
CA ASN A 192 -17.17 -0.98 18.09
C ASN A 192 -17.10 -2.22 19.00
N LYS A 193 -16.58 -3.35 18.48
CA LYS A 193 -16.44 -4.61 19.23
C LYS A 193 -15.24 -4.61 20.16
N PHE A 194 -14.11 -4.08 19.70
CA PHE A 194 -12.88 -3.94 20.48
C PHE A 194 -13.07 -2.82 21.50
N ASN A 195 -13.22 -3.13 22.78
CA ASN A 195 -13.47 -2.18 23.88
C ASN A 195 -12.20 -1.50 24.44
N GLY A 196 -11.00 -1.85 23.96
CA GLY A 196 -9.75 -1.19 24.31
C GLY A 196 -9.55 0.17 23.62
N ALA A 197 -8.44 0.85 23.91
CA ALA A 197 -8.12 2.13 23.27
C ALA A 197 -7.56 1.94 21.86
N ILE A 198 -7.71 2.93 20.98
CA ILE A 198 -7.36 2.80 19.56
C ILE A 198 -6.46 3.97 19.14
N LEU A 199 -5.39 3.67 18.40
CA LEU A 199 -4.47 4.64 17.83
C LEU A 199 -4.50 4.57 16.30
N MET A 200 -4.83 5.70 15.64
CA MET A 200 -4.74 5.87 14.20
C MET A 200 -3.51 6.69 13.85
N THR A 201 -2.48 6.02 13.34
CA THR A 201 -1.19 6.65 13.02
C THR A 201 -1.17 7.35 11.66
N THR A 202 -2.00 6.91 10.72
CA THR A 202 -2.10 7.45 9.36
C THR A 202 -3.51 7.21 8.79
N ASN A 203 -3.70 7.44 7.49
CA ASN A 203 -4.84 6.89 6.76
C ASN A 203 -4.86 5.34 6.83
N CYS A 204 -6.02 4.67 6.73
CA CYS A 204 -7.34 5.22 6.41
C CYS A 204 -8.22 5.31 7.67
N ILE A 205 -8.34 6.51 8.23
CA ILE A 205 -9.33 6.84 9.26
C ILE A 205 -10.65 7.22 8.58
N VAL A 206 -11.76 6.65 9.05
CA VAL A 206 -13.10 7.04 8.56
C VAL A 206 -13.75 8.08 9.46
N PRO A 207 -14.52 9.03 8.90
CA PRO A 207 -15.38 9.88 9.71
C PRO A 207 -16.28 9.05 10.62
N LEU A 208 -16.42 9.50 11.87
CA LEU A 208 -17.27 8.83 12.84
C LEU A 208 -18.72 8.80 12.35
N ARG A 209 -19.25 7.60 12.16
CA ARG A 209 -20.66 7.37 11.85
C ARG A 209 -21.49 7.50 13.12
N LYS A 210 -22.81 7.72 12.98
CA LYS A 210 -23.75 7.70 14.12
C LYS A 210 -23.70 6.40 14.93
N SER A 211 -23.31 5.30 14.30
CA SER A 211 -23.15 3.98 14.92
C SER A 211 -21.82 3.79 15.66
N ALA A 212 -20.89 4.74 15.62
CA ALA A 212 -19.59 4.64 16.28
C ALA A 212 -19.73 4.88 17.79
N LYS A 213 -19.29 3.91 18.59
CA LYS A 213 -19.32 3.91 20.07
C LYS A 213 -17.91 3.91 20.68
N TYR A 214 -16.93 4.41 19.91
CA TYR A 214 -15.50 4.32 20.24
C TYR A 214 -14.79 5.68 20.19
N SER A 215 -15.51 6.78 19.98
CA SER A 215 -14.91 8.10 19.78
C SER A 215 -14.12 8.59 20.99
N ASP A 216 -14.58 8.26 22.20
CA ASP A 216 -13.98 8.65 23.47
C ASP A 216 -12.68 7.88 23.80
N ARG A 217 -12.37 6.84 23.02
CA ARG A 217 -11.17 5.99 23.15
C ARG A 217 -10.39 5.83 21.85
N LEU A 218 -10.70 6.65 20.85
CA LEU A 218 -9.95 6.76 19.61
C LEU A 218 -9.02 7.96 19.68
N PHE A 219 -7.75 7.74 19.32
CA PHE A 219 -6.71 8.74 19.29
C PHE A 219 -6.15 8.85 17.88
N GLY A 220 -6.06 10.08 17.38
CA GLY A 220 -5.27 10.39 16.20
C GLY A 220 -3.81 10.65 16.58
N TYR A 221 -2.91 10.50 15.61
CA TYR A 221 -1.50 10.82 15.74
C TYR A 221 -1.03 11.56 14.49
N ASP A 222 -0.19 12.58 14.70
CA ASP A 222 0.31 13.49 13.66
C ASP A 222 -0.84 14.03 12.77
N ILE A 223 -0.82 13.83 11.46
CA ILE A 223 -1.85 14.41 10.57
C ILE A 223 -3.17 13.61 10.61
N ALA A 224 -3.18 12.39 11.14
CA ALA A 224 -4.37 11.52 11.13
C ALA A 224 -5.40 11.95 12.19
N SER A 225 -6.59 12.37 11.75
CA SER A 225 -7.64 12.83 12.66
C SER A 225 -9.06 12.74 12.09
N THR A 226 -10.06 12.81 12.96
CA THR A 226 -11.47 13.04 12.62
C THR A 226 -12.17 13.83 13.73
N LYS A 227 -13.34 14.41 13.46
CA LYS A 227 -14.04 15.23 14.47
C LYS A 227 -14.45 14.37 15.66
N GLY A 228 -14.12 14.83 16.87
CA GLY A 228 -14.61 14.24 18.12
C GLY A 228 -13.72 13.14 18.71
N ILE A 229 -12.42 13.11 18.37
CA ILE A 229 -11.43 12.20 18.93
C ILE A 229 -10.35 12.99 19.68
N ALA A 230 -9.63 12.32 20.59
CA ALA A 230 -8.43 12.87 21.20
C ALA A 230 -7.24 12.77 20.24
N HIS A 231 -6.17 13.53 20.51
CA HIS A 231 -4.99 13.56 19.64
C HIS A 231 -3.70 13.48 20.46
N ILE A 232 -2.76 12.65 20.01
CA ILE A 232 -1.43 12.54 20.59
C ILE A 232 -0.62 13.78 20.23
N ILE A 233 0.14 14.32 21.19
CA ILE A 233 0.98 15.51 20.99
C ILE A 233 2.45 15.08 21.05
N GLY A 234 3.16 15.23 19.93
CA GLY A 234 4.49 14.65 19.78
C GLY A 234 4.44 13.12 19.94
N ASP A 235 5.36 12.58 20.72
CA ASP A 235 5.41 11.15 21.04
C ASP A 235 4.90 10.85 22.46
N ASP A 236 4.13 11.75 23.10
CA ASP A 236 3.57 11.49 24.44
C ASP A 236 2.27 10.66 24.37
N PHE A 237 2.41 9.34 24.54
CA PHE A 237 1.27 8.41 24.55
C PHE A 237 0.58 8.31 25.92
N THR A 238 0.98 9.10 26.93
CA THR A 238 0.38 9.07 28.27
C THR A 238 -1.14 9.16 28.26
N PRO A 239 -1.81 10.05 27.48
CA PRO A 239 -3.27 10.10 27.44
C PRO A 239 -3.92 8.81 26.92
N LEU A 240 -3.34 8.19 25.90
CA LEU A 240 -3.81 6.93 25.33
C LEU A 240 -3.61 5.77 26.31
N ILE A 241 -2.45 5.73 26.97
CA ILE A 241 -2.09 4.71 27.96
C ILE A 241 -3.05 4.76 29.16
N ASN A 242 -3.31 5.97 29.70
CA ASN A 242 -4.24 6.14 30.80
C ASN A 242 -5.64 5.70 30.40
N LYS A 243 -6.09 6.09 29.20
CA LYS A 243 -7.39 5.65 28.68
C LYS A 243 -7.47 4.11 28.57
N ALA A 244 -6.41 3.45 28.10
CA ALA A 244 -6.37 1.99 28.01
C ALA A 244 -6.45 1.31 29.40
N LEU A 245 -5.86 1.90 30.44
CA LEU A 245 -5.93 1.38 31.82
C LEU A 245 -7.32 1.57 32.44
N GLU A 246 -8.00 2.66 32.11
CA GLU A 246 -9.36 2.97 32.59
C GLU A 246 -10.44 2.06 31.97
N LEU A 247 -10.27 1.64 30.71
CA LEU A 247 -11.24 0.82 29.98
C LEU A 247 -11.28 -0.62 30.50
N ASP A 248 -12.44 -1.28 30.37
CA ASP A 248 -12.57 -2.70 30.71
C ASP A 248 -11.63 -3.60 29.87
N ASP A 249 -11.33 -4.78 30.39
CA ASP A 249 -10.51 -5.76 29.67
C ASP A 249 -11.18 -6.17 28.35
N VAL A 250 -10.36 -6.33 27.32
CA VAL A 250 -10.80 -6.85 26.03
C VAL A 250 -11.14 -8.33 26.16
N SER A 251 -12.29 -8.71 25.63
CA SER A 251 -12.79 -10.09 25.56
C SER A 251 -13.67 -10.27 24.32
N GLY A 252 -14.03 -11.51 23.99
CA GLY A 252 -14.84 -11.83 22.80
C GLY A 252 -14.02 -11.93 21.50
N PHE A 253 -12.70 -12.06 21.62
CA PHE A 253 -11.76 -12.28 20.54
C PHE A 253 -10.96 -13.55 20.84
N ASP A 254 -11.51 -14.70 20.46
CA ASP A 254 -10.99 -16.03 20.82
C ASP A 254 -10.67 -16.90 19.59
N SER A 255 -10.30 -16.28 18.47
CA SER A 255 -10.02 -16.99 17.22
C SER A 255 -8.74 -17.83 17.31
N ASP A 256 -8.75 -19.01 16.68
CA ASP A 256 -7.56 -19.85 16.43
C ASP A 256 -6.88 -19.51 15.08
N GLU A 257 -7.42 -18.53 14.34
CA GLU A 257 -6.85 -18.10 13.06
C GLU A 257 -5.44 -17.53 13.25
N VAL A 258 -4.59 -17.81 12.26
CA VAL A 258 -3.25 -17.24 12.15
C VAL A 258 -3.03 -16.71 10.75
N ILE A 259 -2.25 -15.63 10.65
CA ILE A 259 -1.82 -15.07 9.36
C ILE A 259 -0.31 -14.91 9.33
N SER A 260 0.25 -14.91 8.12
CA SER A 260 1.70 -14.84 7.89
C SER A 260 2.11 -13.48 7.33
N THR A 261 3.24 -12.94 7.81
CA THR A 261 3.84 -11.70 7.30
C THR A 261 5.37 -11.74 7.46
N GLY A 262 6.06 -10.70 6.99
CA GLY A 262 7.51 -10.53 7.21
C GLY A 262 8.41 -11.08 6.10
N HIS A 263 7.91 -11.29 4.89
CA HIS A 263 8.70 -11.73 3.72
C HIS A 263 9.30 -10.53 2.97
N HIS A 264 9.83 -9.54 3.70
CA HIS A 264 10.48 -8.39 3.08
C HIS A 264 11.58 -8.84 2.11
N TYR A 265 11.82 -8.11 1.02
CA TYR A 265 12.72 -8.58 -0.04
C TYR A 265 14.13 -8.93 0.47
N LYS A 266 14.66 -8.20 1.45
CA LYS A 266 15.97 -8.53 2.08
C LYS A 266 16.00 -9.88 2.80
N ALA A 267 14.85 -10.41 3.21
CA ALA A 267 14.73 -11.77 3.76
C ALA A 267 14.50 -12.83 2.68
N VAL A 268 13.95 -12.44 1.53
CA VAL A 268 13.71 -13.34 0.38
C VAL A 268 14.95 -13.49 -0.50
N LEU A 269 15.71 -12.42 -0.73
CA LEU A 269 16.90 -12.43 -1.59
C LEU A 269 17.96 -13.49 -1.22
N PRO A 270 18.22 -13.81 0.06
CA PRO A 270 19.09 -14.93 0.41
C PRO A 270 18.63 -16.29 -0.15
N MET A 271 17.33 -16.46 -0.43
CA MET A 271 16.76 -17.65 -1.06
C MET A 271 16.82 -17.61 -2.60
N ALA A 272 17.40 -16.57 -3.21
CA ALA A 272 17.40 -16.40 -4.67
C ALA A 272 18.01 -17.61 -5.41
N GLY A 273 19.04 -18.26 -4.84
CA GLY A 273 19.62 -19.48 -5.40
C GLY A 273 18.63 -20.65 -5.41
N GLU A 274 17.94 -20.91 -4.30
CA GLU A 274 16.92 -21.98 -4.22
C GLU A 274 15.75 -21.69 -5.18
N ILE A 275 15.31 -20.42 -5.23
CA ILE A 275 14.26 -19.97 -6.14
C ILE A 275 14.69 -20.17 -7.60
N LEU A 276 15.92 -19.79 -7.95
CA LEU A 276 16.45 -19.95 -9.30
C LEU A 276 16.51 -21.42 -9.72
N GLU A 277 16.99 -22.30 -8.85
CA GLU A 277 17.01 -23.74 -9.12
C GLU A 277 15.60 -24.32 -9.22
N ALA A 278 14.65 -23.85 -8.40
CA ALA A 278 13.25 -24.24 -8.52
C ALA A 278 12.63 -23.80 -9.87
N ILE A 279 12.97 -22.62 -10.38
CA ILE A 279 12.56 -22.17 -11.72
C ILE A 279 13.19 -23.07 -12.80
N LYS A 280 14.51 -23.27 -12.77
CA LYS A 280 15.23 -24.07 -13.80
C LYS A 280 14.77 -25.52 -13.85
N SER A 281 14.45 -26.09 -12.69
CA SER A 281 13.94 -27.46 -12.55
C SER A 281 12.45 -27.60 -12.89
N GLY A 282 11.75 -26.51 -13.21
CA GLY A 282 10.32 -26.50 -13.52
C GLY A 282 9.40 -26.65 -12.30
N LYS A 283 9.93 -26.59 -11.07
CA LYS A 283 9.13 -26.61 -9.84
C LYS A 283 8.36 -25.31 -9.60
N ILE A 284 8.94 -24.17 -10.00
CA ILE A 284 8.26 -22.87 -10.05
C ILE A 284 8.05 -22.50 -11.50
N ARG A 285 6.79 -22.42 -11.92
CA ARG A 285 6.42 -22.00 -13.26
C ARG A 285 6.33 -20.49 -13.39
N ARG A 286 5.73 -19.80 -12.41
CA ARG A 286 5.42 -18.37 -12.50
C ARG A 286 5.22 -17.73 -11.14
N PHE A 287 5.53 -16.43 -11.07
CA PHE A 287 5.21 -15.56 -9.96
C PHE A 287 3.99 -14.68 -10.27
N PHE A 288 3.12 -14.47 -9.30
CA PHE A 288 1.98 -13.58 -9.39
C PHE A 288 2.12 -12.47 -8.36
N VAL A 289 2.31 -11.23 -8.81
CA VAL A 289 2.19 -10.06 -7.93
C VAL A 289 0.72 -9.70 -7.84
N ILE A 290 0.07 -10.08 -6.75
CA ILE A 290 -1.31 -9.70 -6.44
C ILE A 290 -1.25 -8.74 -5.25
N ALA A 291 -1.25 -7.44 -5.52
CA ALA A 291 -0.90 -6.44 -4.51
C ALA A 291 -1.69 -5.14 -4.65
N GLY A 292 -1.62 -4.29 -3.63
CA GLY A 292 -2.16 -2.93 -3.65
C GLY A 292 -3.32 -2.71 -2.68
N CYS A 293 -4.11 -1.66 -2.89
CA CYS A 293 -5.01 -1.15 -1.86
C CYS A 293 -6.45 -1.69 -1.97
N ASP A 294 -6.98 -2.20 -0.85
CA ASP A 294 -8.35 -2.69 -0.75
C ASP A 294 -9.37 -1.54 -0.55
N ALA A 295 -10.62 -1.79 -0.92
CA ALA A 295 -11.74 -0.88 -0.72
C ALA A 295 -13.08 -1.64 -0.61
N PRO A 296 -14.14 -1.02 -0.05
CA PRO A 296 -15.48 -1.60 -0.04
C PRO A 296 -16.00 -1.98 -1.43
N GLY A 297 -16.87 -2.99 -1.48
CA GLY A 297 -17.56 -3.43 -2.69
C GLY A 297 -17.10 -4.81 -3.19
N LYS A 298 -17.90 -5.37 -4.11
CA LYS A 298 -17.73 -6.75 -4.61
C LYS A 298 -16.68 -6.90 -5.72
N GLY A 299 -16.36 -5.83 -6.45
CA GLY A 299 -15.42 -5.91 -7.58
C GLY A 299 -14.02 -6.40 -7.20
N ARG A 300 -13.64 -6.36 -5.90
CA ARG A 300 -12.36 -6.88 -5.41
C ARG A 300 -12.41 -8.36 -4.98
N GLU A 301 -13.57 -9.02 -5.00
CA GLU A 301 -13.62 -10.48 -4.85
C GLU A 301 -12.87 -11.21 -5.97
N TYR A 302 -12.77 -10.57 -7.15
CA TYR A 302 -11.87 -10.99 -8.23
C TYR A 302 -10.48 -11.40 -7.72
N TYR A 303 -9.87 -10.61 -6.84
CA TYR A 303 -8.49 -10.87 -6.39
C TYR A 303 -8.40 -12.08 -5.45
N ARG A 304 -9.44 -12.34 -4.66
CA ARG A 304 -9.54 -13.55 -3.85
C ARG A 304 -9.67 -14.78 -4.75
N GLU A 305 -10.59 -14.72 -5.70
CA GLU A 305 -10.84 -15.81 -6.65
C GLU A 305 -9.61 -16.09 -7.52
N LEU A 306 -8.91 -15.04 -7.99
CA LEU A 306 -7.65 -15.16 -8.71
C LEU A 306 -6.60 -15.86 -7.84
N ALA A 307 -6.35 -15.36 -6.62
CA ALA A 307 -5.35 -15.93 -5.72
C ALA A 307 -5.63 -17.41 -5.41
N LEU A 308 -6.88 -17.79 -5.14
CA LEU A 308 -7.30 -19.17 -4.91
C LEU A 308 -7.13 -20.07 -6.15
N SER A 309 -7.22 -19.48 -7.35
CA SER A 309 -7.08 -20.20 -8.62
C SER A 309 -5.62 -20.35 -9.06
N VAL A 310 -4.67 -19.60 -8.46
CA VAL A 310 -3.24 -19.69 -8.79
C VAL A 310 -2.74 -21.13 -8.59
N PRO A 311 -2.17 -21.76 -9.63
CA PRO A 311 -1.69 -23.14 -9.58
C PRO A 311 -0.63 -23.40 -8.50
N LYS A 312 -0.54 -24.66 -8.04
CA LYS A 312 0.35 -25.07 -6.93
C LYS A 312 1.85 -24.95 -7.23
N ASP A 313 2.22 -24.87 -8.50
CA ASP A 313 3.58 -24.64 -9.00
C ASP A 313 3.92 -23.15 -9.17
N CYS A 314 3.08 -22.25 -8.65
CA CYS A 314 3.24 -20.81 -8.73
C CYS A 314 3.31 -20.17 -7.33
N VAL A 315 3.96 -19.01 -7.27
CA VAL A 315 4.17 -18.23 -6.03
C VAL A 315 3.45 -16.88 -6.12
N ILE A 316 2.75 -16.50 -5.06
CA ILE A 316 2.07 -15.21 -4.91
C ILE A 316 2.94 -14.26 -4.09
N LEU A 317 3.27 -13.11 -4.67
CA LEU A 317 3.86 -11.98 -3.96
C LEU A 317 2.76 -10.95 -3.70
N THR A 318 2.70 -10.44 -2.46
CA THR A 318 1.74 -9.40 -2.11
C THR A 318 2.38 -8.33 -1.23
N SER A 319 1.75 -7.17 -1.19
CA SER A 319 2.02 -6.08 -0.28
C SER A 319 0.74 -5.28 -0.12
N SER A 320 0.71 -4.38 0.87
CA SER A 320 -0.42 -3.48 1.12
C SER A 320 -1.70 -4.18 1.61
N CYS A 321 -2.71 -3.41 1.99
CA CYS A 321 -3.93 -3.94 2.60
C CYS A 321 -4.79 -4.85 1.70
N GLY A 322 -4.55 -4.88 0.39
CA GLY A 322 -5.16 -5.83 -0.54
C GLY A 322 -4.95 -7.30 -0.16
N LYS A 323 -3.87 -7.59 0.58
CA LYS A 323 -3.59 -8.93 1.11
C LYS A 323 -4.75 -9.51 1.93
N PHE A 324 -5.55 -8.68 2.60
CA PHE A 324 -6.66 -9.15 3.45
C PHE A 324 -7.81 -9.78 2.66
N ARG A 325 -7.75 -9.79 1.33
CA ARG A 325 -8.66 -10.57 0.49
C ARG A 325 -8.33 -12.06 0.45
N PHE A 326 -7.10 -12.46 0.76
CA PHE A 326 -6.65 -13.85 0.61
C PHE A 326 -5.56 -14.29 1.59
N ASN A 327 -5.11 -13.45 2.53
CA ASN A 327 -4.07 -13.80 3.51
C ASN A 327 -4.56 -14.73 4.64
N ASP A 328 -5.87 -15.02 4.68
CA ASP A 328 -6.51 -16.04 5.51
C ASP A 328 -6.26 -17.47 5.01
N ILE A 329 -5.68 -17.61 3.80
CA ILE A 329 -5.46 -18.89 3.14
C ILE A 329 -4.03 -19.36 3.36
N ASP A 330 -3.86 -20.61 3.80
CA ASP A 330 -2.55 -21.28 3.77
C ASP A 330 -2.28 -21.83 2.37
N PHE A 331 -1.47 -21.12 1.60
CA PHE A 331 -1.08 -21.54 0.26
C PHE A 331 -0.04 -22.66 0.25
N GLY A 332 0.55 -23.00 1.39
CA GLY A 332 1.58 -24.04 1.52
C GLY A 332 2.93 -23.67 0.90
N LEU A 333 3.72 -24.70 0.61
CA LEU A 333 5.04 -24.61 0.00
C LEU A 333 5.00 -25.09 -1.45
N ILE A 334 5.98 -24.70 -2.26
CA ILE A 334 6.22 -25.30 -3.57
C ILE A 334 6.70 -26.74 -3.36
N GLU A 335 6.04 -27.70 -4.03
CA GLU A 335 6.28 -29.12 -3.86
C GLU A 335 7.77 -29.49 -4.04
N GLY A 336 8.34 -30.20 -3.05
CA GLY A 336 9.73 -30.61 -3.07
C GLY A 336 10.75 -29.47 -2.88
N THR A 337 10.35 -28.35 -2.26
CA THR A 337 11.21 -27.23 -1.83
C THR A 337 10.76 -26.69 -0.47
N ASN A 338 11.51 -25.73 0.11
CA ASN A 338 11.07 -24.99 1.29
C ASN A 338 10.51 -23.60 0.95
N ILE A 339 10.25 -23.32 -0.33
CA ILE A 339 9.82 -22.00 -0.80
C ILE A 339 8.33 -21.80 -0.50
N PRO A 340 7.94 -20.78 0.28
CA PRO A 340 6.54 -20.47 0.50
C PRO A 340 5.83 -20.04 -0.78
N ARG A 341 4.60 -20.51 -1.00
CA ARG A 341 3.75 -20.07 -2.11
C ARG A 341 3.14 -18.69 -1.92
N TYR A 342 3.22 -18.13 -0.71
CA TYR A 342 2.68 -16.83 -0.37
C TYR A 342 3.76 -16.01 0.35
N LEU A 343 4.12 -14.88 -0.25
CA LEU A 343 5.14 -13.96 0.24
C LEU A 343 4.51 -12.58 0.47
N ASP A 344 4.17 -12.30 1.72
CA ASP A 344 3.78 -10.95 2.14
C ASP A 344 5.02 -10.08 2.39
N LEU A 345 5.31 -9.19 1.43
CA LEU A 345 6.46 -8.30 1.44
C LEU A 345 6.35 -7.18 2.50
N GLY A 346 5.13 -6.86 2.95
CA GLY A 346 4.89 -5.83 3.97
C GLY A 346 3.83 -4.80 3.57
N GLN A 347 4.06 -3.55 3.95
CA GLN A 347 3.16 -2.43 3.71
C GLN A 347 3.18 -2.02 2.23
N CYS A 348 2.36 -1.05 1.84
CA CYS A 348 2.42 -0.50 0.48
C CYS A 348 3.78 0.07 0.07
N ASN A 349 4.54 0.68 0.98
CA ASN A 349 5.93 1.11 0.70
C ASN A 349 6.87 -0.05 0.35
N ASP A 350 6.57 -1.28 0.79
CA ASP A 350 7.40 -2.45 0.54
C ASP A 350 7.13 -3.08 -0.85
N SER A 351 6.27 -2.45 -1.68
CA SER A 351 6.09 -2.82 -3.09
C SER A 351 7.38 -2.69 -3.91
N ASN A 352 8.33 -1.83 -3.50
CA ASN A 352 9.66 -1.81 -4.12
C ASN A 352 10.38 -3.16 -3.98
N GLY A 353 10.07 -3.94 -2.94
CA GLY A 353 10.60 -5.28 -2.75
C GLY A 353 10.29 -6.24 -3.91
N GLY A 354 9.10 -6.12 -4.52
CA GLY A 354 8.75 -6.91 -5.70
C GLY A 354 9.64 -6.60 -6.89
N VAL A 355 9.95 -5.30 -7.09
CA VAL A 355 10.90 -4.86 -8.12
C VAL A 355 12.32 -5.35 -7.81
N LYS A 356 12.79 -5.25 -6.56
CA LYS A 356 14.12 -5.74 -6.17
C LYS A 356 14.27 -7.25 -6.40
N ILE A 357 13.23 -8.02 -6.11
CA ILE A 357 13.19 -9.47 -6.39
C ILE A 357 13.24 -9.72 -7.90
N ALA A 358 12.41 -9.02 -8.68
CA ALA A 358 12.41 -9.17 -10.14
C ALA A 358 13.76 -8.79 -10.77
N MET A 359 14.39 -7.71 -10.32
CA MET A 359 15.74 -7.30 -10.78
C MET A 359 16.79 -8.38 -10.47
N ALA A 360 16.77 -8.93 -9.25
CA ALA A 360 17.70 -9.99 -8.86
C ALA A 360 17.50 -11.27 -9.69
N LEU A 361 16.24 -11.65 -9.96
CA LEU A 361 15.92 -12.78 -10.84
C LEU A 361 16.37 -12.51 -12.28
N SER A 362 16.15 -11.29 -12.79
CA SER A 362 16.60 -10.88 -14.12
C SER A 362 18.12 -10.99 -14.26
N GLU A 363 18.87 -10.48 -13.28
CA GLU A 363 20.33 -10.59 -13.25
C GLU A 363 20.81 -12.05 -13.17
N ALA A 364 20.17 -12.86 -12.33
CA ALA A 364 20.57 -14.25 -12.11
C ALA A 364 20.22 -15.19 -13.29
N THR A 365 19.19 -14.86 -14.08
CA THR A 365 18.73 -15.66 -15.23
C THR A 365 19.22 -15.13 -16.57
N GLY A 366 19.61 -13.85 -16.64
CA GLY A 366 19.83 -13.14 -17.90
C GLY A 366 18.56 -12.80 -18.67
N ILE A 367 17.37 -13.10 -18.12
CA ILE A 367 16.07 -12.79 -18.73
C ILE A 367 15.72 -11.35 -18.40
N ALA A 368 15.27 -10.56 -19.36
CA ALA A 368 14.85 -9.19 -19.10
C ALA A 368 13.64 -9.15 -18.15
N ILE A 369 13.50 -8.09 -17.34
CA ILE A 369 12.44 -7.99 -16.31
C ILE A 369 11.03 -8.26 -16.88
N ASN A 370 10.74 -7.74 -18.08
CA ASN A 370 9.43 -7.89 -18.71
C ASN A 370 9.20 -9.27 -19.34
N ASP A 371 10.25 -10.09 -19.46
CA ASP A 371 10.21 -11.45 -20.00
C ASP A 371 10.33 -12.51 -18.89
N LEU A 372 10.47 -12.08 -17.62
CA LEU A 372 10.42 -13.00 -16.48
C LEU A 372 9.05 -13.68 -16.41
N PRO A 373 8.97 -14.91 -15.87
CA PRO A 373 7.70 -15.60 -15.64
C PRO A 373 6.97 -14.94 -14.46
N LEU A 374 6.44 -13.74 -14.70
CA LEU A 374 5.84 -12.84 -13.72
C LEU A 374 4.55 -12.25 -14.30
N SER A 375 3.47 -12.29 -13.52
CA SER A 375 2.22 -11.60 -13.84
C SER A 375 1.91 -10.59 -12.75
N ILE A 376 1.65 -9.35 -13.16
CA ILE A 376 1.48 -8.22 -12.22
C ILE A 376 0.02 -7.77 -12.25
N VAL A 377 -0.71 -8.00 -11.16
CA VAL A 377 -2.15 -7.75 -11.03
C VAL A 377 -2.39 -6.87 -9.81
N LEU A 378 -2.60 -5.57 -10.05
CA LEU A 378 -2.62 -4.54 -9.01
C LEU A 378 -4.02 -4.01 -8.75
N MET A 379 -4.38 -4.00 -7.47
CA MET A 379 -5.55 -3.28 -6.98
C MET A 379 -5.17 -1.90 -6.47
N TRP A 380 -6.04 -0.91 -6.66
CA TRP A 380 -5.76 0.45 -6.21
C TRP A 380 -6.96 1.07 -5.51
N MET A 381 -6.72 2.11 -4.70
CA MET A 381 -7.76 2.88 -4.04
C MET A 381 -7.32 4.32 -3.82
N GLU A 382 -6.19 4.53 -3.13
CA GLU A 382 -5.69 5.85 -2.77
C GLU A 382 -4.34 6.16 -3.42
N GLN A 383 -3.73 7.27 -3.00
CA GLN A 383 -2.64 7.94 -3.71
C GLN A 383 -1.29 7.24 -3.57
N LYS A 384 -1.06 6.46 -2.52
CA LYS A 384 0.14 5.60 -2.41
C LYS A 384 0.18 4.54 -3.51
N ALA A 385 -0.96 3.96 -3.87
CA ALA A 385 -1.04 3.07 -5.04
C ALA A 385 -0.72 3.78 -6.37
N ILE A 386 -1.05 5.07 -6.50
CA ILE A 386 -0.76 5.84 -7.71
C ILE A 386 0.74 6.05 -7.89
N ILE A 387 1.46 6.50 -6.85
CA ILE A 387 2.92 6.67 -6.95
C ILE A 387 3.64 5.34 -7.22
N ILE A 388 3.15 4.21 -6.71
CA ILE A 388 3.68 2.88 -7.04
C ILE A 388 3.52 2.58 -8.53
N LEU A 389 2.33 2.83 -9.11
CA LEU A 389 2.12 2.66 -10.55
C LEU A 389 3.08 3.56 -11.35
N VAL A 390 3.19 4.85 -11.00
CA VAL A 390 4.10 5.77 -11.71
C VAL A 390 5.57 5.35 -11.59
N ALA A 391 5.98 4.81 -10.44
CA ALA A 391 7.30 4.25 -10.24
C ALA A 391 7.57 3.04 -11.15
N LEU A 392 6.58 2.14 -11.30
CA LEU A 392 6.68 1.01 -12.24
C LEU A 392 6.77 1.47 -13.70
N LEU A 393 6.02 2.51 -14.09
CA LEU A 393 6.13 3.11 -15.43
C LEU A 393 7.52 3.71 -15.66
N TYR A 394 8.08 4.42 -14.67
CA TYR A 394 9.46 4.93 -14.75
C TYR A 394 10.49 3.81 -14.93
N LEU A 395 10.31 2.68 -14.24
CA LEU A 395 11.19 1.50 -14.36
C LEU A 395 11.00 0.75 -15.69
N GLY A 396 10.05 1.15 -16.53
CA GLY A 396 9.77 0.49 -17.81
C GLY A 396 9.11 -0.89 -17.65
N VAL A 397 8.46 -1.14 -16.50
CA VAL A 397 7.70 -2.37 -16.27
C VAL A 397 6.47 -2.36 -17.15
N LYS A 398 6.26 -3.48 -17.85
CA LYS A 398 5.15 -3.70 -18.77
C LYS A 398 4.19 -4.77 -18.26
N ASN A 399 3.08 -4.98 -18.97
CA ASN A 399 2.13 -6.05 -18.73
C ASN A 399 1.51 -5.97 -17.32
N ILE A 400 1.21 -4.75 -16.87
CA ILE A 400 0.55 -4.49 -15.59
C ILE A 400 -0.96 -4.53 -15.82
N HIS A 401 -1.65 -5.34 -15.04
CA HIS A 401 -3.11 -5.42 -15.02
C HIS A 401 -3.62 -4.66 -13.80
N ILE A 402 -4.45 -3.63 -13.99
CA ILE A 402 -4.99 -2.81 -12.88
C ILE A 402 -6.49 -3.04 -12.70
N GLY A 403 -7.01 -2.81 -11.49
CA GLY A 403 -8.45 -2.92 -11.25
C GLY A 403 -8.92 -2.59 -9.84
N PRO A 404 -10.21 -2.78 -9.53
CA PRO A 404 -11.25 -3.30 -10.43
C PRO A 404 -11.84 -2.25 -11.39
N SER A 405 -11.50 -0.98 -11.21
CA SER A 405 -11.93 0.10 -12.10
C SER A 405 -10.74 0.93 -12.55
N LEU A 406 -10.86 1.59 -13.70
CA LEU A 406 -9.83 2.51 -14.18
C LEU A 406 -9.84 3.81 -13.34
N PRO A 407 -8.66 4.37 -12.99
CA PRO A 407 -8.59 5.70 -12.42
C PRO A 407 -9.22 6.77 -13.32
N LYS A 408 -10.04 7.64 -12.73
CA LYS A 408 -10.82 8.65 -13.48
C LYS A 408 -9.96 9.73 -14.17
N PHE A 409 -8.71 9.89 -13.74
CA PHE A 409 -7.74 10.75 -14.42
C PHE A 409 -7.12 10.11 -15.67
N LEU A 410 -7.46 8.87 -16.03
CA LEU A 410 -7.06 8.27 -17.31
C LEU A 410 -8.19 8.49 -18.33
N ASN A 411 -8.01 9.43 -19.25
CA ASN A 411 -8.86 9.51 -20.45
C ASN A 411 -8.34 8.56 -21.54
N SER A 412 -9.04 8.50 -22.67
CA SER A 412 -8.68 7.61 -23.78
C SER A 412 -7.28 7.88 -24.33
N GLU A 413 -6.84 9.13 -24.41
CA GLU A 413 -5.51 9.48 -24.94
C GLU A 413 -4.39 9.00 -24.01
N ILE A 414 -4.49 9.27 -22.70
CA ILE A 414 -3.54 8.78 -21.70
C ILE A 414 -3.56 7.25 -21.66
N LEU A 415 -4.74 6.64 -21.67
CA LEU A 415 -4.88 5.19 -21.65
C LEU A 415 -4.23 4.56 -22.88
N ASN A 416 -4.47 5.09 -24.08
CA ASN A 416 -3.86 4.60 -25.31
C ASN A 416 -2.34 4.68 -25.24
N PHE A 417 -1.78 5.81 -24.78
CA PHE A 417 -0.34 5.93 -24.54
C PHE A 417 0.18 4.84 -23.58
N LEU A 418 -0.54 4.59 -22.47
CA LEU A 418 -0.13 3.58 -21.49
C LEU A 418 -0.24 2.14 -22.04
N VAL A 419 -1.25 1.86 -22.85
CA VAL A 419 -1.42 0.57 -23.56
C VAL A 419 -0.29 0.38 -24.56
N GLU A 420 -0.04 1.35 -25.45
CA GLU A 420 0.98 1.25 -26.49
C GLU A 420 2.40 1.14 -25.92
N LYS A 421 2.71 1.94 -24.89
CA LYS A 421 4.06 2.02 -24.32
C LYS A 421 4.36 0.91 -23.32
N TYR A 422 3.39 0.58 -22.46
CA TYR A 422 3.58 -0.30 -21.31
C TYR A 422 2.73 -1.57 -21.33
N ASN A 423 1.87 -1.74 -22.33
CA ASN A 423 0.88 -2.83 -22.36
C ASN A 423 0.06 -2.89 -21.05
N LEU A 424 -0.29 -1.71 -20.51
CA LEU A 424 -1.18 -1.60 -19.36
C LEU A 424 -2.57 -2.08 -19.75
N SER A 425 -3.24 -2.85 -18.90
CA SER A 425 -4.61 -3.28 -19.16
C SER A 425 -5.46 -3.27 -17.90
N LEU A 426 -6.78 -3.20 -18.08
CA LEU A 426 -7.75 -3.39 -17.02
C LEU A 426 -8.02 -4.90 -16.87
N ILE A 427 -8.14 -5.38 -15.64
CA ILE A 427 -8.64 -6.74 -15.40
C ILE A 427 -10.06 -6.89 -15.97
N SER A 428 -10.43 -8.12 -16.32
CA SER A 428 -11.83 -8.45 -16.63
C SER A 428 -12.64 -8.70 -15.35
N GLU A 429 -13.92 -9.01 -15.51
CA GLU A 429 -14.76 -9.48 -14.39
C GLU A 429 -14.58 -10.99 -14.11
N ASP A 430 -13.83 -11.72 -14.95
CA ASP A 430 -13.62 -13.17 -14.85
C ASP A 430 -12.15 -13.50 -14.50
N PRO A 431 -11.85 -13.78 -13.22
CA PRO A 431 -10.49 -14.08 -12.77
C PRO A 431 -9.93 -15.37 -13.36
N LYS A 432 -10.76 -16.33 -13.77
CA LYS A 432 -10.28 -17.60 -14.38
C LYS A 432 -9.87 -17.37 -15.82
N ALA A 433 -10.68 -16.64 -16.59
CA ALA A 433 -10.34 -16.27 -17.96
C ALA A 433 -9.05 -15.43 -18.01
N ASP A 434 -8.86 -14.52 -17.05
CA ASP A 434 -7.62 -13.75 -16.96
C ASP A 434 -6.42 -14.60 -16.51
N LEU A 435 -6.60 -15.51 -15.55
CA LEU A 435 -5.54 -16.44 -15.16
C LEU A 435 -5.05 -17.29 -16.35
N GLU A 436 -5.96 -17.78 -17.20
CA GLU A 436 -5.58 -18.51 -18.41
C GLU A 436 -4.71 -17.64 -19.34
N LYS A 437 -5.03 -16.36 -19.51
CA LYS A 437 -4.19 -15.43 -20.28
C LYS A 437 -2.84 -15.24 -19.62
N PHE A 438 -2.80 -15.01 -18.31
CA PHE A 438 -1.58 -14.77 -17.54
C PHE A 438 -0.61 -15.96 -17.55
N LEU A 439 -1.14 -17.18 -17.58
CA LEU A 439 -0.32 -18.39 -17.67
C LEU A 439 0.28 -18.61 -19.06
N ASN A 440 -0.34 -18.04 -20.10
CA ASN A 440 0.06 -18.20 -21.50
C ASN A 440 0.84 -16.99 -22.06
N SER A 441 1.03 -15.92 -21.29
CA SER A 441 1.67 -14.66 -21.70
C SER A 441 3.18 -14.63 -21.49
#